data_AF-A0A834VUH8-F1
#
_entry.id   AF-A0A834VUH8-F1
#
_cell.length_a   1.000
_cell.length_b   1.000
_cell.length_c   1.000
_cell.angle_alpha   90.00
_cell.angle_beta   90.00
_cell.angle_gamma   90.00
#
_symmetry.space_group_name_H-M   'P 1'
#
loop_
_entity.id
_entity.type
_entity.pdbx_description
1 polymer ?
#
loop_
_entity_poly.entity_id
_entity_poly.type
_entity_poly.pdbx_seq_one_letter_code
_entity_poly.pdbx_strand_id
1 'polypeptide(L)'
;MRVAFGSKYEISLTLAPDYWYLRYFDAKSMESSVDFFGFMAYDLHGPWDINQKTIQPVVRGQADIREIGNDTLLLWFDELDASKINFGVALYGRGYTVANPSCNSVGCAFSGPSNPGVCTNSAGAMGLAEIQDLIKTKGLTPK
;
A
#
# COMPACT_ATOMS: atom_id res chain seq x y z
N MET A 1 -12.24 17.45 -17.24
CA MET A 1 -11.06 17.03 -18.05
C MET A 1 -11.48 16.25 -19.29
N ARG A 2 -12.22 15.14 -19.17
CA ARG A 2 -12.66 14.33 -20.32
C ARG A 2 -13.29 15.13 -21.46
N VAL A 3 -14.22 16.04 -21.14
CA VAL A 3 -14.87 16.93 -22.14
C VAL A 3 -13.85 17.78 -22.92
N ALA A 4 -12.81 18.28 -22.25
CA ALA A 4 -11.81 19.16 -22.87
C ALA A 4 -10.75 18.39 -23.68
N PHE A 5 -10.36 17.19 -23.20
CA PHE A 5 -9.29 16.39 -23.82
C PHE A 5 -9.80 15.35 -24.82
N GLY A 6 -11.09 15.04 -24.81
CA GLY A 6 -11.67 13.97 -25.63
C GLY A 6 -10.98 12.64 -25.39
N SER A 7 -10.68 11.92 -26.48
CA SER A 7 -9.90 10.68 -26.49
C SER A 7 -8.43 10.88 -26.86
N LYS A 8 -7.95 12.13 -26.96
CA LYS A 8 -6.56 12.42 -27.35
C LYS A 8 -5.55 12.00 -26.28
N TYR A 9 -5.94 12.07 -25.02
CA TYR A 9 -5.11 11.73 -23.87
C TYR A 9 -5.85 10.76 -22.95
N GLU A 10 -5.09 9.88 -22.33
CA GLU A 10 -5.60 9.04 -21.25
C GLU A 10 -5.81 9.87 -19.98
N ILE A 11 -6.84 9.53 -19.22
CA ILE A 11 -7.17 10.10 -17.93
C ILE A 11 -7.35 8.93 -16.97
N SER A 12 -6.49 8.87 -15.95
CA SER A 12 -6.59 7.90 -14.88
C SER A 12 -6.81 8.58 -13.53
N LEU A 13 -7.35 7.85 -12.57
CA LEU A 13 -7.49 8.29 -11.19
C LEU A 13 -7.00 7.20 -10.24
N THR A 14 -6.38 7.60 -9.14
CA THR A 14 -5.90 6.67 -8.11
C THR A 14 -6.96 6.48 -7.03
N LEU A 15 -7.30 5.23 -6.71
CA LEU A 15 -8.22 4.86 -5.65
C LEU A 15 -7.44 4.46 -4.40
N ALA A 16 -7.85 5.01 -3.25
CA ALA A 16 -7.31 4.64 -1.95
C ALA A 16 -7.76 3.23 -1.53
N PRO A 17 -6.92 2.46 -0.83
CA PRO A 17 -7.19 1.07 -0.50
C PRO A 17 -7.86 0.92 0.88
N ASP A 18 -8.81 1.80 1.20
CA ASP A 18 -9.64 1.67 2.39
C ASP A 18 -10.90 2.53 2.27
N TYR A 19 -11.96 2.07 2.95
CA TYR A 19 -13.24 2.78 2.97
C TYR A 19 -13.12 4.21 3.50
N TRP A 20 -12.21 4.47 4.44
CA TRP A 20 -12.17 5.76 5.11
C TRP A 20 -11.77 6.87 4.14
N TYR A 21 -10.78 6.67 3.28
CA TYR A 21 -10.49 7.68 2.24
C TYR A 21 -11.42 7.56 1.03
N LEU A 22 -11.90 6.36 0.70
CA LEU A 22 -12.70 6.14 -0.51
C LEU A 22 -14.14 6.69 -0.40
N ARG A 23 -14.74 6.76 0.80
CA ARG A 23 -16.17 7.10 1.00
C ARG A 23 -16.64 8.45 0.44
N TYR A 24 -15.74 9.34 0.06
CA TYR A 24 -16.07 10.65 -0.52
C TYR A 24 -15.90 10.70 -2.05
N PHE A 25 -15.55 9.57 -2.67
CA PHE A 25 -15.32 9.45 -4.10
C PHE A 25 -16.30 8.45 -4.70
N ASP A 26 -17.18 8.93 -5.56
CA ASP A 26 -18.08 8.09 -6.34
C ASP A 26 -17.32 7.55 -7.56
N ALA A 27 -16.62 6.43 -7.35
CA ALA A 27 -15.79 5.81 -8.38
C ALA A 27 -16.64 5.41 -9.60
N LYS A 28 -17.86 4.87 -9.38
CA LYS A 28 -18.75 4.46 -10.46
C LYS A 28 -19.21 5.62 -11.32
N SER A 29 -19.63 6.73 -10.73
CA SER A 29 -20.00 7.93 -11.50
C SER A 29 -18.83 8.50 -12.30
N MET A 30 -17.60 8.33 -11.82
CA MET A 30 -16.38 8.76 -12.53
C MET A 30 -15.92 7.79 -13.63
N GLU A 31 -16.42 6.55 -13.67
CA GLU A 31 -15.98 5.48 -14.57
C GLU A 31 -16.01 5.87 -16.05
N SER A 32 -17.02 6.62 -16.48
CA SER A 32 -17.16 7.09 -17.87
C SER A 32 -16.15 8.19 -18.25
N SER A 33 -15.57 8.85 -17.24
CA SER A 33 -14.64 9.96 -17.42
C SER A 33 -13.17 9.52 -17.44
N VAL A 34 -12.87 8.32 -16.93
CA VAL A 34 -11.50 7.78 -16.85
C VAL A 34 -11.32 6.54 -17.74
N ASP A 35 -10.10 6.33 -18.21
CA ASP A 35 -9.72 5.14 -18.97
C ASP A 35 -9.45 3.97 -18.02
N PHE A 36 -8.81 4.23 -16.88
CA PHE A 36 -8.61 3.26 -15.82
C PHE A 36 -8.45 3.91 -14.43
N PHE A 37 -8.60 3.10 -13.40
CA PHE A 37 -8.34 3.42 -12.02
C PHE A 37 -7.07 2.70 -11.55
N GLY A 38 -6.16 3.40 -10.89
CA GLY A 38 -5.04 2.79 -10.18
C GLY A 38 -5.42 2.53 -8.73
N PHE A 39 -5.62 1.29 -8.33
CA PHE A 39 -5.89 0.94 -6.93
C PHE A 39 -4.57 0.78 -6.16
N MET A 40 -4.34 1.58 -5.12
CA MET A 40 -3.08 1.55 -4.36
C MET A 40 -3.04 0.34 -3.42
N ALA A 41 -2.85 -0.87 -3.94
CA ALA A 41 -2.77 -2.12 -3.17
C ALA A 41 -1.48 -2.28 -2.34
N TYR A 42 -1.09 -1.22 -1.64
CA TYR A 42 0.09 -1.11 -0.80
C TYR A 42 -0.16 -0.04 0.28
N ASP A 43 0.80 0.13 1.20
CA ASP A 43 0.66 1.04 2.35
C ASP A 43 -0.55 0.74 3.25
N LEU A 44 -1.06 -0.49 3.26
CA LEU A 44 -2.13 -0.91 4.18
C LEU A 44 -1.67 -0.83 5.64
N HIS A 45 -0.40 -1.10 5.85
CA HIS A 45 0.24 -1.09 7.16
C HIS A 45 1.61 -0.44 7.10
N GLY A 46 1.97 0.20 8.21
CA GLY A 46 3.27 0.84 8.36
C GLY A 46 3.54 1.27 9.80
N PRO A 47 4.69 1.90 10.06
CA PRO A 47 5.07 2.27 11.42
C PRO A 47 4.17 3.33 12.07
N TRP A 48 3.34 4.02 11.29
CA TRP A 48 2.29 4.91 11.79
C TRP A 48 1.20 4.18 12.59
N ASP A 49 1.14 2.84 12.51
CA ASP A 49 0.18 2.02 13.25
C ASP A 49 0.46 1.96 14.76
N ILE A 50 1.61 2.48 15.22
CA ILE A 50 2.04 2.37 16.63
C ILE A 50 1.02 2.93 17.64
N ASN A 51 0.28 3.96 17.25
CA ASN A 51 -0.69 4.65 18.10
C ASN A 51 -2.16 4.31 17.75
N GLN A 52 -2.37 3.38 16.81
CA GLN A 52 -3.71 3.01 16.41
C GLN A 52 -4.33 2.11 17.48
N LYS A 53 -5.54 2.45 17.94
CA LYS A 53 -6.18 1.75 19.06
C LYS A 53 -6.88 0.46 18.64
N THR A 54 -7.28 0.38 17.37
CA THR A 54 -8.05 -0.73 16.79
C THR A 54 -7.15 -1.83 16.25
N ILE A 55 -5.92 -1.49 15.87
CA ILE A 55 -4.91 -2.43 15.37
C ILE A 55 -3.73 -2.41 16.34
N GLN A 56 -3.30 -3.58 16.80
CA GLN A 56 -2.17 -3.68 17.72
C GLN A 56 -0.88 -3.22 17.03
N PRO A 57 0.11 -2.66 17.76
CA PRO A 57 1.39 -2.21 17.21
C PRO A 57 2.30 -3.41 16.91
N VAL A 58 1.89 -4.22 15.94
CA VAL A 58 2.58 -5.44 15.50
C VAL A 58 3.01 -5.33 14.04
N VAL A 59 4.12 -5.99 13.70
CA VAL A 59 4.65 -6.05 12.34
C VAL A 59 3.62 -6.70 11.43
N ARG A 60 3.30 -6.03 10.32
CA ARG A 60 2.35 -6.48 9.30
C ARG A 60 2.91 -6.25 7.90
N GLY A 61 2.40 -7.02 6.94
CA GLY A 61 2.69 -6.78 5.53
C GLY A 61 1.90 -5.55 5.05
N GLN A 62 2.53 -4.69 4.26
CA GLN A 62 1.86 -3.51 3.69
C GLN A 62 0.93 -3.81 2.50
N ALA A 63 0.87 -5.06 2.05
CA ALA A 63 0.15 -5.49 0.84
C ALA A 63 -0.41 -6.93 1.03
N ASP A 64 -1.18 -7.15 2.10
CA ASP A 64 -1.84 -8.43 2.35
C ASP A 64 -3.00 -8.62 1.36
N ILE A 65 -2.96 -9.69 0.58
CA ILE A 65 -3.96 -9.98 -0.46
C ILE A 65 -5.38 -10.13 0.10
N ARG A 66 -5.51 -10.53 1.37
CA ARG A 66 -6.82 -10.67 2.04
C ARG A 66 -7.43 -9.31 2.34
N GLU A 67 -6.59 -8.36 2.75
CA GLU A 67 -7.02 -6.99 3.04
C GLU A 67 -7.36 -6.27 1.73
N ILE A 68 -6.50 -6.37 0.70
CA ILE A 68 -6.78 -5.88 -0.65
C ILE A 68 -8.12 -6.43 -1.19
N GLY A 69 -8.38 -7.72 -0.98
CA GLY A 69 -9.64 -8.35 -1.35
C GLY A 69 -10.83 -7.70 -0.64
N ASN A 70 -10.74 -7.44 0.66
CA ASN A 70 -11.79 -6.77 1.41
C ASN A 70 -11.98 -5.30 0.99
N ASP A 71 -10.91 -4.56 0.75
CA ASP A 71 -10.96 -3.13 0.41
C ASP A 71 -11.55 -2.89 -0.99
N THR A 72 -11.46 -3.88 -1.88
CA THR A 72 -12.07 -3.84 -3.22
C THR A 72 -13.53 -4.29 -3.26
N LEU A 73 -14.07 -4.91 -2.20
CA LEU A 73 -15.46 -5.38 -2.16
C LEU A 73 -16.45 -4.26 -2.44
N LEU A 74 -16.19 -3.06 -1.93
CA LEU A 74 -17.06 -1.90 -2.13
C LEU A 74 -17.15 -1.48 -3.60
N LEU A 75 -16.02 -1.51 -4.32
CA LEU A 75 -15.97 -1.21 -5.75
C LEU A 75 -16.75 -2.27 -6.55
N TRP A 76 -16.66 -3.53 -6.14
CA TRP A 76 -17.43 -4.62 -6.73
C TRP A 76 -18.94 -4.45 -6.50
N PHE A 77 -19.36 -4.12 -5.28
CA PHE A 77 -20.78 -3.90 -4.96
C PHE A 77 -21.35 -2.64 -5.62
N ASP A 78 -20.51 -1.67 -5.95
CA ASP A 78 -20.86 -0.47 -6.74
C ASP A 78 -20.88 -0.74 -8.26
N GLU A 79 -20.70 -2.01 -8.66
CA GLU A 79 -20.67 -2.47 -10.05
C GLU A 79 -19.61 -1.76 -10.91
N LEU A 80 -18.50 -1.33 -10.30
CA LEU A 80 -17.37 -0.76 -11.03
C LEU A 80 -16.77 -1.84 -11.95
N ASP A 81 -16.53 -1.49 -13.20
CA ASP A 81 -15.94 -2.38 -14.19
C ASP A 81 -14.53 -2.78 -13.74
N ALA A 82 -14.40 -4.03 -13.30
CA ALA A 82 -13.14 -4.57 -12.82
C ALA A 82 -12.03 -4.53 -13.88
N SER A 83 -12.37 -4.53 -15.18
CA SER A 83 -11.38 -4.41 -16.25
C SER A 83 -10.70 -3.03 -16.31
N LYS A 84 -11.31 -2.02 -15.67
CA LYS A 84 -10.71 -0.69 -15.51
C LYS A 84 -9.84 -0.56 -14.27
N ILE A 85 -9.72 -1.58 -13.41
CA ILE A 85 -8.94 -1.49 -12.17
C ILE A 85 -7.53 -2.07 -12.37
N ASN A 86 -6.53 -1.22 -12.23
CA ASN A 86 -5.12 -1.58 -12.23
C ASN A 86 -4.59 -1.61 -10.80
N PHE A 87 -4.21 -2.80 -10.31
CA PHE A 87 -3.61 -2.95 -8.99
C PHE A 87 -2.18 -2.45 -8.97
N GLY A 88 -1.91 -1.48 -8.11
CA GLY A 88 -0.58 -0.95 -7.88
C GLY A 88 0.31 -1.95 -7.15
N VAL A 89 1.57 -2.03 -7.58
CA VAL A 89 2.60 -2.88 -6.96
C VAL A 89 3.70 -1.98 -6.40
N ALA A 90 3.93 -2.04 -5.09
CA ALA A 90 4.98 -1.25 -4.45
C ALA A 90 6.38 -1.82 -4.75
N LEU A 91 7.26 -0.98 -5.28
CA LEU A 91 8.70 -1.27 -5.42
C LEU A 91 9.51 -0.80 -4.23
N TYR A 92 8.91 -0.85 -3.04
CA TYR A 92 9.50 -0.49 -1.75
C TYR A 92 8.84 -1.29 -0.62
N GLY A 93 9.50 -1.35 0.53
CA GLY A 93 9.04 -1.96 1.77
C GLY A 93 8.68 -0.93 2.84
N ARG A 94 7.63 -1.18 3.64
CA ARG A 94 7.47 -0.55 4.96
C ARG A 94 8.21 -1.35 6.02
N GLY A 95 9.03 -0.66 6.80
CA GLY A 95 9.93 -1.27 7.77
C GLY A 95 9.63 -0.87 9.21
N TYR A 96 9.92 -1.78 10.12
CA TYR A 96 9.67 -1.64 11.55
C TYR A 96 10.93 -1.91 12.36
N THR A 97 11.08 -1.23 13.49
CA THR A 97 12.03 -1.62 14.55
C THR A 97 11.28 -2.47 15.57
N VAL A 98 11.55 -3.77 15.64
CA VAL A 98 10.88 -4.68 16.58
C VAL A 98 11.19 -4.33 18.02
N ALA A 99 10.21 -4.48 18.92
CA ALA A 99 10.37 -4.18 20.34
C ALA A 99 11.25 -5.21 21.07
N ASN A 100 11.22 -6.47 20.60
CA ASN A 100 12.05 -7.56 21.12
C ASN A 100 12.84 -8.19 19.97
N PRO A 101 14.19 -8.13 19.97
CA PRO A 101 15.01 -8.75 18.92
C PRO A 101 14.77 -10.25 18.71
N SER A 102 14.30 -10.95 19.75
CA SER A 102 13.96 -12.38 19.67
C SER A 102 12.65 -12.65 18.93
N CYS A 103 11.83 -11.63 18.67
CA CYS A 103 10.58 -11.71 17.90
C CYS A 103 10.70 -10.81 16.66
N ASN A 104 11.01 -11.40 15.51
CA ASN A 104 11.29 -10.68 14.26
C ASN A 104 10.43 -11.11 13.05
N SER A 105 9.21 -11.58 13.30
CA SER A 105 8.24 -12.01 12.29
C SER A 105 7.00 -11.12 12.28
N VAL A 106 6.12 -11.33 11.29
CA VAL A 106 4.75 -10.81 11.31
C VAL A 106 4.07 -11.17 12.64
N GLY A 107 3.33 -10.22 13.21
CA GLY A 107 2.67 -10.35 14.51
C GLY A 107 3.54 -9.98 15.73
N CYS A 108 4.85 -9.79 15.56
CA CYS A 108 5.71 -9.31 16.64
C CYS A 108 5.48 -7.83 16.92
N ALA A 109 5.54 -7.43 18.19
CA ALA A 109 5.43 -6.01 18.56
C ALA A 109 6.60 -5.18 17.99
N PHE A 110 6.30 -3.95 17.55
CA PHE A 110 7.30 -2.98 17.12
C PHE A 110 7.30 -1.73 18.00
N SER A 111 8.42 -1.02 18.00
CA SER A 111 8.66 0.18 18.82
C SER A 111 8.77 1.47 17.99
N GLY A 112 8.85 1.34 16.66
CA GLY A 112 8.88 2.48 15.76
C GLY A 112 9.22 2.10 14.32
N PRO A 113 9.48 3.09 13.45
CA PRO A 113 9.94 2.87 12.09
C PRO A 113 11.30 2.18 12.07
N SER A 114 11.59 1.43 10.99
CA SER A 114 12.95 0.99 10.70
C SER A 114 13.88 2.17 10.44
N ASN A 115 15.19 1.94 10.59
CA ASN A 115 16.20 2.90 10.15
C ASN A 115 16.03 3.22 8.65
N PRO A 116 16.33 4.47 8.24
CA PRO A 116 16.29 4.86 6.84
C PRO A 116 17.29 4.06 6.00
N GLY A 117 16.92 3.76 4.75
CA GLY A 117 17.85 3.28 3.74
C GLY A 117 18.85 4.35 3.32
N VAL A 118 20.00 3.92 2.77
CA VAL A 118 21.11 4.81 2.38
C VAL A 118 20.73 5.76 1.25
N CYS A 119 19.84 5.34 0.35
CA CYS A 119 19.39 6.11 -0.81
C CYS A 119 18.05 6.78 -0.54
N THR A 120 17.03 6.04 -0.07
CA THR A 120 15.69 6.59 0.14
C THR A 120 15.67 7.58 1.30
N ASN A 121 16.54 7.40 2.30
CA ASN A 121 16.72 8.28 3.45
C ASN A 121 15.40 8.64 4.19
N SER A 122 14.47 7.68 4.26
CA SER A 122 13.19 7.84 4.96
C SER A 122 13.03 6.74 5.99
N ALA A 123 12.87 7.10 7.26
CA ALA A 123 12.62 6.11 8.31
C ALA A 123 11.32 5.35 8.01
N GLY A 124 11.33 4.03 8.19
CA GLY A 124 10.17 3.17 7.98
C GLY A 124 9.82 2.89 6.51
N ALA A 125 10.64 3.32 5.56
CA ALA A 125 10.50 2.99 4.15
C ALA A 125 11.86 2.68 3.52
N MET A 126 11.90 1.70 2.62
CA MET A 126 13.13 1.33 1.94
C MET A 126 12.81 0.84 0.53
N GLY A 127 13.52 1.33 -0.49
CA GLY A 127 13.33 0.91 -1.87
C GLY A 127 13.69 -0.56 -2.07
N LEU A 128 13.06 -1.24 -3.04
CA LEU A 128 13.31 -2.66 -3.31
C LEU A 128 14.80 -2.96 -3.57
N ALA A 129 15.50 -2.07 -4.30
CA ALA A 129 16.92 -2.22 -4.56
C ALA A 129 17.77 -2.16 -3.27
N GLU A 130 17.43 -1.25 -2.34
CA GLU A 130 18.10 -1.16 -1.04
C GLU A 130 17.83 -2.40 -0.17
N ILE A 131 16.60 -2.92 -0.20
CA ILE A 131 16.23 -4.16 0.50
C ILE A 131 17.05 -5.34 -0.05
N GLN A 132 17.12 -5.48 -1.38
CA GLN A 132 17.89 -6.53 -2.04
C GLN A 132 19.38 -6.45 -1.71
N ASP A 133 19.95 -5.23 -1.72
CA ASP A 133 21.34 -5.02 -1.32
C ASP A 133 21.57 -5.34 0.16
N LEU A 134 20.64 -4.97 1.04
CA LEU A 134 20.72 -5.30 2.47
C LEU A 134 20.68 -6.81 2.71
N ILE A 135 19.80 -7.53 2.00
CA ILE A 135 19.71 -8.99 2.04
C ILE A 135 21.05 -9.61 1.61
N LYS A 136 21.61 -9.14 0.50
CA LYS A 136 22.87 -9.64 -0.05
C LYS A 136 24.06 -9.35 0.87
N THR A 137 24.23 -8.10 1.28
CA THR A 137 25.39 -7.65 2.08
C THR A 137 25.41 -8.25 3.48
N LYS A 138 24.23 -8.47 4.09
CA LYS A 138 24.12 -9.06 5.43
C LYS A 138 23.86 -10.56 5.43
N GLY A 139 23.74 -11.20 4.26
CA GLY A 139 23.44 -12.64 4.15
C GLY A 139 22.12 -13.02 4.83
N LEU A 140 21.07 -12.19 4.67
CA LEU A 140 19.78 -12.41 5.31
C LEU A 140 18.93 -13.41 4.52
N THR A 141 18.11 -14.17 5.23
CA THR A 141 17.06 -15.02 4.63
C THR A 141 15.70 -14.42 4.96
N PRO A 142 14.97 -13.86 3.98
CA PRO A 142 13.58 -13.46 4.17
C PRO A 142 12.74 -14.64 4.66
N LYS A 143 11.81 -14.38 5.58
CA LYS A 143 10.92 -15.38 6.18
C LYS A 143 9.53 -15.31 5.56
#